data_AF-A0A9E3QGR9-F1
#
_entry.id   AF-A0A9E3QGR9-F1
#
_cell.length_a   1.000
_cell.length_b   1.000
_cell.length_c   1.000
_cell.angle_alpha   90.00
_cell.angle_beta   90.00
_cell.angle_gamma   90.00
#
_symmetry.space_group_name_H-M   'P 1'
#
loop_
_entity.id
_entity.type
_entity.pdbx_description
1 polymer ?
#
loop_
_entity_poly.entity_id
_entity_poly.type
_entity_poly.pdbx_seq_one_letter_code
_entity_poly.pdbx_strand_id
1 'polypeptide(L)'
;MANRADPLSRRPPARGRLQVSLGSLIGFIALVALEFGWLAWFLDEPLPNAGNVGGRIRRSLLLWRALPEVIPGVRFHESYLGLAWEELRHVEHLPQRGPIVLVASLIAAAAIGLGHLVLRGLRLGRELRWFERLPLAYGLGTTGLGLLTLGLGRLGWLDPWPIRIGLGVLALIGNGGEIWAARRSAAGRLPSPLGEG
;
A
#
# COMPACT_ATOMS: atom_id res chain seq x y z
N MET A 1 41.95 20.04 -38.85
CA MET A 1 42.01 18.61 -38.46
C MET A 1 41.20 18.44 -37.19
N ALA A 2 40.02 17.84 -37.31
CA ALA A 2 38.98 17.84 -36.29
C ALA A 2 39.30 16.86 -35.14
N ASN A 3 39.18 17.38 -33.93
CA ASN A 3 39.38 16.71 -32.67
C ASN A 3 38.33 15.58 -32.51
N ARG A 4 38.80 14.34 -32.54
CA ARG A 4 37.99 13.11 -32.49
C ARG A 4 37.42 12.98 -31.08
N ALA A 5 36.12 13.23 -30.92
CA ALA A 5 35.40 12.99 -29.69
C ALA A 5 35.52 11.50 -29.32
N ASP A 6 36.21 11.24 -28.21
CA ASP A 6 36.46 9.91 -27.67
C ASP A 6 35.16 9.32 -27.08
N PRO A 7 34.60 8.23 -27.64
CA PRO A 7 33.36 7.62 -27.15
C PRO A 7 33.56 6.80 -25.85
N LEU A 8 34.78 6.73 -25.30
CA LEU A 8 35.09 5.90 -24.12
C LEU A 8 35.04 6.64 -22.77
N SER A 9 34.70 7.92 -22.72
CA SER A 9 34.61 8.68 -21.46
C SER A 9 33.30 8.48 -20.67
N ARG A 10 32.44 7.52 -21.08
CA ARG A 10 31.25 7.14 -20.31
C ARG A 10 31.66 6.43 -19.03
N ARG A 11 31.89 7.22 -17.96
CA ARG A 11 31.90 6.75 -16.57
C ARG A 11 30.72 5.79 -16.38
N PRO A 12 30.92 4.58 -15.87
CA PRO A 12 29.80 3.70 -15.55
C PRO A 12 28.87 4.45 -14.58
N PRO A 13 27.53 4.32 -14.72
CA PRO A 13 26.63 4.87 -13.72
C PRO A 13 27.03 4.26 -12.38
N ALA A 14 27.42 5.10 -11.43
CA ALA A 14 27.65 4.69 -10.07
C ALA A 14 26.37 4.00 -9.60
N ARG A 15 26.38 2.67 -9.53
CA ARG A 15 25.36 1.91 -8.79
C ARG A 15 25.44 2.47 -7.39
N GLY A 16 24.50 3.35 -7.03
CA GLY A 16 24.34 3.85 -5.68
C GLY A 16 24.20 2.65 -4.77
N ARG A 17 25.30 2.23 -4.13
CA ARG A 17 25.21 1.39 -2.95
C ARG A 17 24.41 2.22 -1.97
N LEU A 18 23.20 1.76 -1.67
CA LEU A 18 22.47 2.16 -0.47
C LEU A 18 23.44 1.96 0.70
N GLN A 19 24.16 3.02 1.07
CA GLN A 19 24.95 3.04 2.29
C GLN A 19 23.93 3.06 3.42
N VAL A 20 23.58 1.87 3.90
CA VAL A 20 22.79 1.72 5.11
C VAL A 20 23.68 2.25 6.24
N SER A 21 23.39 3.48 6.69
CA SER A 21 24.09 4.03 7.84
C SER A 21 23.75 3.18 9.08
N LEU A 22 24.69 3.06 10.02
CA LEU A 22 24.44 2.35 11.28
C LEU A 22 23.20 2.91 12.00
N GLY A 23 22.96 4.22 11.91
CA GLY A 23 21.76 4.87 12.44
C GLY A 23 20.47 4.43 11.75
N SER A 24 20.48 4.24 10.42
CA SER A 24 19.32 3.71 9.69
C SER A 24 19.03 2.26 10.07
N LEU A 25 20.06 1.44 10.28
CA LEU A 25 19.90 0.07 10.75
C LEU A 25 19.32 0.01 12.17
N ILE A 26 19.86 0.81 13.09
CA ILE A 26 19.34 0.91 14.46
C ILE A 26 17.88 1.40 14.46
N GLY A 27 17.57 2.43 13.67
CA GLY A 27 16.20 2.93 13.53
C GLY A 27 15.24 1.89 12.99
N PHE A 28 15.67 1.11 11.98
CA PHE A 28 14.87 0.00 11.46
C PHE A 28 14.64 -1.09 12.50
N ILE A 29 15.69 -1.51 13.23
CA ILE A 29 15.57 -2.50 14.31
C ILE A 29 14.62 -2.00 15.40
N ALA A 30 14.74 -0.74 15.82
CA ALA A 30 13.87 -0.14 16.82
C ALA A 30 12.41 -0.11 16.37
N LEU A 31 12.16 0.25 15.09
CA LEU A 31 10.83 0.23 14.50
C LEU A 31 10.25 -1.20 14.50
N VAL A 32 11.03 -2.19 14.04
CA VAL A 32 10.62 -3.59 14.03
C VAL A 32 10.30 -4.07 15.45
N ALA A 33 11.15 -3.77 16.43
CA ALA A 33 10.91 -4.12 17.82
C ALA A 33 9.65 -3.46 18.39
N LEU A 34 9.39 -2.20 18.04
CA LEU A 34 8.19 -1.47 18.44
C LEU A 34 6.93 -2.09 17.83
N GLU A 35 6.94 -2.43 16.55
CA GLU A 35 5.82 -3.09 15.85
C GLU A 35 5.52 -4.47 16.47
N PHE A 36 6.56 -5.27 16.75
CA PHE A 36 6.38 -6.57 17.42
C PHE A 36 5.89 -6.42 18.86
N GLY A 37 6.42 -5.44 19.60
CA GLY A 37 5.97 -5.15 20.96
C GLY A 37 4.51 -4.68 21.01
N TRP A 38 4.13 -3.81 20.07
CA TRP A 38 2.75 -3.36 19.91
C TRP A 38 1.83 -4.52 19.53
N LEU A 39 2.22 -5.37 18.58
CA LEU A 39 1.44 -6.54 18.17
C LEU A 39 1.26 -7.53 19.33
N ALA A 40 2.33 -7.80 20.09
CA ALA A 40 2.26 -8.67 21.25
C ALA A 40 1.29 -8.14 22.32
N TRP A 41 1.38 -6.85 22.63
CA TRP A 41 0.43 -6.18 23.53
C TRP A 41 -1.01 -6.25 23.00
N PHE A 42 -1.22 -5.95 21.71
CA PHE A 42 -2.53 -5.98 21.08
C PHE A 42 -3.17 -7.37 21.12
N LEU A 43 -2.38 -8.44 20.94
CA LEU A 43 -2.86 -9.82 20.99
C LEU A 43 -3.18 -10.29 22.41
N ASP A 44 -2.53 -9.71 23.43
CA ASP A 44 -2.76 -10.01 24.85
C ASP A 44 -4.05 -9.34 25.37
N GLU A 45 -4.40 -8.18 24.82
CA GLU A 45 -5.57 -7.40 25.22
C GLU A 45 -6.90 -8.19 25.05
N PRO A 46 -7.80 -8.16 26.05
CA PRO A 46 -9.10 -8.81 25.95
C PRO A 46 -9.99 -8.18 24.87
N LEU A 47 -10.95 -8.97 24.40
CA LEU A 47 -11.97 -8.46 23.49
C LEU A 47 -12.86 -7.45 24.21
N PRO A 48 -13.16 -6.29 23.60
CA PRO A 48 -14.23 -5.43 24.10
C PRO A 48 -15.51 -6.26 24.05
N ASN A 49 -16.17 -6.45 25.20
CA ASN A 49 -17.35 -7.32 25.44
C ASN A 49 -17.09 -8.77 25.87
N ALA A 50 -15.85 -9.21 26.10
CA ALA A 50 -15.57 -10.55 26.66
C ALA A 50 -16.23 -10.76 28.04
N GLY A 51 -16.44 -9.68 28.80
CA GLY A 51 -17.15 -9.72 30.09
C GLY A 51 -18.61 -10.21 29.99
N ASN A 52 -19.26 -10.05 28.83
CA ASN A 52 -20.66 -10.47 28.65
C ASN A 52 -20.80 -11.99 28.48
N VAL A 53 -19.71 -12.68 28.13
CA VAL A 53 -19.66 -14.14 27.92
C VAL A 53 -18.98 -14.88 29.08
N GLY A 54 -18.74 -14.20 30.21
CA GLY A 54 -18.25 -14.82 31.45
C GLY A 54 -16.79 -15.28 31.40
N GLY A 55 -15.98 -14.82 30.45
CA GLY A 55 -14.60 -15.27 30.28
C GLY A 55 -13.63 -14.18 29.79
N ARG A 56 -12.34 -14.33 30.09
CA ARG A 56 -11.27 -13.49 29.51
C ARG A 56 -10.86 -14.05 28.15
N ILE A 57 -11.62 -13.70 27.12
CA ILE A 57 -11.27 -14.05 25.74
C ILE A 57 -10.30 -12.98 25.21
N ARG A 58 -9.08 -13.41 24.86
CA ARG A 58 -8.04 -12.57 24.26
C ARG A 58 -8.26 -12.37 22.77
N ARG A 59 -7.81 -11.24 22.23
CA ARG A 59 -7.86 -10.96 20.78
C ARG A 59 -7.07 -11.97 19.96
N SER A 60 -6.03 -12.57 20.53
CA SER A 60 -5.28 -13.66 19.91
C SER A 60 -6.16 -14.82 19.44
N LEU A 61 -7.23 -15.15 20.16
CA LEU A 61 -8.14 -16.23 19.79
C LEU A 61 -8.79 -16.01 18.41
N LEU A 62 -9.08 -14.75 18.04
CA LEU A 62 -9.63 -14.43 16.71
C LEU A 62 -8.61 -14.75 15.61
N LEU A 63 -7.34 -14.43 15.85
CA LEU A 63 -6.26 -14.70 14.90
C LEU A 63 -6.04 -16.20 14.73
N TRP A 64 -6.01 -16.94 15.85
CA TRP A 64 -5.82 -18.38 15.86
C TRP A 64 -6.99 -19.12 15.18
N ARG A 65 -8.23 -18.65 15.36
CA ARG A 65 -9.42 -19.24 14.73
C ARG A 65 -9.62 -18.79 13.29
N ALA A 66 -8.93 -17.74 12.85
CA ALA A 66 -8.95 -17.32 11.46
C ALA A 66 -8.21 -18.30 10.55
N LEU A 67 -7.17 -18.98 11.06
CA LEU A 67 -6.37 -19.90 10.27
C LEU A 67 -6.88 -21.35 10.44
N PRO A 68 -7.08 -22.09 9.34
CA PRO A 68 -7.43 -23.50 9.42
C PRO A 68 -6.32 -24.31 10.09
N GLU A 69 -6.68 -25.33 10.86
CA GLU A 69 -5.75 -26.31 11.45
C GLU A 69 -4.77 -25.77 12.52
N VAL A 70 -4.76 -24.47 12.80
CA VAL A 70 -3.91 -23.90 13.85
C VAL A 70 -4.46 -24.19 15.26
N ILE A 71 -5.78 -24.34 15.37
CA ILE A 71 -6.43 -24.87 16.57
C ILE A 71 -6.78 -26.35 16.28
N PRO A 72 -6.28 -27.32 17.07
CA PRO A 72 -6.61 -28.72 16.89
C PRO A 72 -8.12 -28.93 16.86
N GLY A 73 -8.62 -29.49 15.76
CA GLY A 73 -10.04 -29.76 15.56
C GLY A 73 -10.82 -28.71 14.76
N VAL A 74 -10.25 -27.52 14.47
CA VAL A 74 -10.90 -26.51 13.60
C VAL A 74 -10.53 -26.78 12.16
N ARG A 75 -11.49 -27.31 11.38
CA ARG A 75 -11.32 -27.54 9.94
C ARG A 75 -11.55 -26.25 9.15
N PHE A 76 -11.16 -26.24 7.87
CA PHE A 76 -11.28 -25.06 7.01
C PHE A 76 -12.69 -24.42 7.04
N HIS A 77 -13.76 -25.22 6.93
CA HIS A 77 -15.15 -24.74 6.95
C HIS A 77 -15.58 -24.14 8.29
N GLU A 78 -14.84 -24.39 9.38
CA GLU A 78 -15.12 -23.85 10.73
C GLU A 78 -14.22 -22.66 11.07
N SER A 79 -13.18 -22.44 10.27
CA SER A 79 -12.29 -21.28 10.39
C SER A 79 -12.96 -20.02 9.83
N TYR A 80 -12.62 -18.84 10.38
CA TYR A 80 -13.17 -17.60 9.83
C TYR A 80 -12.78 -17.37 8.37
N LEU A 81 -11.62 -17.88 7.93
CA LEU A 81 -11.19 -17.79 6.54
C LEU A 81 -12.04 -18.67 5.62
N GLY A 82 -12.37 -19.89 6.03
CA GLY A 82 -13.26 -20.74 5.26
C GLY A 82 -14.71 -20.24 5.24
N LEU A 83 -15.21 -19.72 6.36
CA LEU A 83 -16.51 -19.05 6.40
C LEU A 83 -16.55 -17.82 5.49
N ALA A 84 -15.51 -16.97 5.53
CA ALA A 84 -15.39 -15.83 4.64
C ALA A 84 -15.30 -16.27 3.16
N TRP A 85 -14.61 -17.37 2.88
CA TRP A 85 -14.51 -17.92 1.53
C TRP A 85 -15.85 -18.45 1.03
N GLU A 86 -16.58 -19.19 1.87
CA GLU A 86 -17.92 -19.68 1.56
C GLU A 86 -18.90 -18.53 1.33
N GLU A 87 -18.82 -17.50 2.16
CA GLU A 87 -19.57 -16.26 2.00
C GLU A 87 -19.18 -15.51 0.72
N LEU A 88 -17.92 -15.58 0.27
CA LEU A 88 -17.45 -15.02 -1.01
C LEU A 88 -17.89 -15.81 -2.24
N ARG A 89 -18.18 -17.11 -2.10
CA ARG A 89 -18.69 -17.94 -3.21
C ARG A 89 -20.12 -17.58 -3.60
N HIS A 90 -20.90 -16.99 -2.70
CA HIS A 90 -22.26 -16.56 -2.96
C HIS A 90 -22.28 -15.25 -3.77
N VAL A 91 -22.08 -15.39 -5.09
CA VAL A 91 -22.01 -14.27 -6.04
C VAL A 91 -23.29 -13.43 -6.10
N GLU A 92 -24.41 -13.98 -5.65
CA GLU A 92 -25.72 -13.30 -5.53
C GLU A 92 -25.65 -12.08 -4.59
N HIS A 93 -24.73 -12.08 -3.62
CA HIS A 93 -24.49 -10.95 -2.71
C HIS A 93 -23.42 -9.97 -3.23
N LEU A 94 -22.82 -10.19 -4.40
CA LEU A 94 -21.83 -9.27 -4.97
C LEU A 94 -22.37 -7.85 -5.18
N PRO A 95 -23.62 -7.61 -5.66
CA PRO A 95 -24.14 -6.26 -5.82
C PRO A 95 -24.19 -5.49 -4.50
N GLN A 96 -24.48 -6.18 -3.39
CA GLN A 96 -24.50 -5.59 -2.04
C GLN A 96 -23.08 -5.25 -1.55
N ARG A 97 -22.06 -5.99 -2.01
CA ARG A 97 -20.64 -5.76 -1.69
C ARG A 97 -19.96 -4.74 -2.62
N GLY A 98 -20.59 -4.41 -3.75
CA GLY A 98 -20.10 -3.43 -4.72
C GLY A 98 -19.66 -2.10 -4.10
N PRO A 99 -20.49 -1.45 -3.27
CA PRO A 99 -20.12 -0.20 -2.60
C PRO A 99 -18.88 -0.33 -1.70
N ILE A 100 -18.73 -1.46 -0.99
CA ILE A 100 -17.59 -1.71 -0.10
C ILE A 100 -16.31 -1.84 -0.93
N VAL A 101 -16.36 -2.63 -2.00
CA VAL A 101 -15.23 -2.82 -2.92
C VAL A 101 -14.85 -1.51 -3.62
N LEU A 102 -15.84 -0.69 -3.98
CA LEU A 102 -15.61 0.62 -4.60
C LEU A 102 -14.93 1.58 -3.62
N VAL A 103 -15.36 1.61 -2.36
CA VAL A 103 -14.70 2.42 -1.32
C VAL A 103 -13.29 1.91 -1.04
N ALA A 104 -13.10 0.60 -0.92
CA ALA A 104 -11.78 0.00 -0.70
C ALA A 104 -10.81 0.30 -1.86
N SER A 105 -11.28 0.18 -3.10
CA SER A 105 -10.48 0.52 -4.28
C SER A 105 -10.19 2.02 -4.36
N LEU A 106 -11.12 2.89 -3.97
CA LEU A 106 -10.90 4.33 -3.88
C LEU A 106 -9.82 4.67 -2.85
N ILE A 107 -9.86 4.07 -1.66
CA ILE A 107 -8.84 4.25 -0.62
C ILE A 107 -7.48 3.76 -1.13
N ALA A 108 -7.44 2.57 -1.76
CA ALA A 108 -6.20 2.03 -2.31
C ALA A 108 -5.63 2.95 -3.42
N ALA A 109 -6.47 3.44 -4.32
CA ALA A 109 -6.06 4.37 -5.37
C ALA A 109 -5.56 5.72 -4.81
N ALA A 110 -6.22 6.23 -3.77
CA ALA A 110 -5.80 7.43 -3.06
C ALA A 110 -4.47 7.23 -2.34
N ALA A 111 -4.25 6.07 -1.72
CA ALA A 111 -2.98 5.70 -1.10
C ALA A 111 -1.86 5.70 -2.15
N ILE A 112 -2.03 4.95 -3.24
CA ILE A 112 -1.04 4.91 -4.33
C ILE A 112 -0.79 6.31 -4.89
N GLY A 113 -1.84 7.10 -5.10
CA GLY A 113 -1.76 8.46 -5.59
C GLY A 113 -0.96 9.38 -4.66
N LEU A 114 -1.26 9.35 -3.37
CA LEU A 114 -0.53 10.12 -2.34
C LEU A 114 0.93 9.68 -2.26
N GLY A 115 1.20 8.38 -2.27
CA GLY A 115 2.55 7.84 -2.30
C GLY A 115 3.34 8.29 -3.51
N HIS A 116 2.72 8.32 -4.70
CA HIS A 116 3.34 8.87 -5.90
C HIS A 116 3.66 10.36 -5.76
N LEU A 117 2.79 11.16 -5.12
CA LEU A 117 3.06 12.58 -4.84
C LEU A 117 4.25 12.75 -3.90
N VAL A 118 4.33 11.95 -2.84
CA VAL A 118 5.45 11.94 -1.91
C VAL A 118 6.76 11.55 -2.62
N LEU A 119 6.76 10.47 -3.40
CA LEU A 119 7.93 10.04 -4.18
C LEU A 119 8.38 11.08 -5.22
N ARG A 120 7.44 11.82 -5.81
CA ARG A 120 7.74 12.94 -6.72
C ARG A 120 8.34 14.12 -5.96
N GLY A 121 7.79 14.48 -4.79
CA GLY A 121 8.33 15.53 -3.91
C GLY A 121 9.76 15.22 -3.46
N LEU A 122 10.04 13.96 -3.14
CA LEU A 122 11.37 13.48 -2.76
C LEU A 122 12.30 13.21 -3.95
N ARG A 123 11.82 13.39 -5.19
CA ARG A 123 12.54 13.11 -6.45
C ARG A 123 13.09 11.68 -6.60
N LEU A 124 12.65 10.74 -5.76
CA LEU A 124 13.06 9.32 -5.77
C LEU A 124 12.45 8.54 -6.95
N GLY A 125 11.31 8.99 -7.48
CA GLY A 125 10.55 8.25 -8.48
C GLY A 125 11.27 7.93 -9.82
N ARG A 126 12.41 8.57 -10.12
CA ARG A 126 13.17 8.32 -11.36
C ARG A 126 14.16 7.15 -11.25
N GLU A 127 14.53 6.73 -10.05
CA GLU A 127 15.54 5.70 -9.83
C GLU A 127 14.95 4.31 -9.56
N LEU A 128 13.69 4.25 -9.11
CA LEU A 128 13.00 2.99 -8.80
C LEU A 128 12.34 2.35 -10.03
N ARG A 129 12.43 1.02 -10.12
CA ARG A 129 11.68 0.26 -11.12
C ARG A 129 10.20 0.23 -10.78
N TRP A 130 9.35 0.05 -11.78
CA TRP A 130 7.89 0.10 -11.59
C TRP A 130 7.37 -0.91 -10.54
N PHE A 131 7.97 -2.09 -10.47
CA PHE A 131 7.63 -3.12 -9.47
C PHE A 131 8.04 -2.76 -8.03
N GLU A 132 9.08 -1.96 -7.85
CA GLU A 132 9.51 -1.48 -6.52
C GLU A 132 8.73 -0.23 -6.13
N ARG A 133 8.39 0.59 -7.12
CA ARG A 133 7.73 1.87 -6.94
C ARG A 133 6.29 1.72 -6.46
N LEU A 134 5.56 0.74 -6.96
CA LEU A 134 4.16 0.51 -6.61
C LEU A 134 3.96 0.14 -5.12
N PRO A 135 4.64 -0.89 -4.57
CA PRO A 135 4.51 -1.22 -3.15
C PRO A 135 5.04 -0.10 -2.25
N LEU A 136 6.13 0.57 -2.66
CA LEU A 136 6.65 1.71 -1.89
C LEU A 136 5.68 2.90 -1.87
N ALA A 137 5.06 3.22 -3.01
CA ALA A 137 4.04 4.26 -3.08
C ALA A 137 2.81 3.87 -2.25
N TYR A 138 2.35 2.63 -2.32
CA TYR A 138 1.25 2.16 -1.50
C TYR A 138 1.57 2.26 0.00
N GLY A 139 2.75 1.81 0.43
CA GLY A 139 3.19 1.93 1.82
C GLY A 139 3.25 3.38 2.31
N LEU A 140 3.99 4.25 1.62
CA LEU A 140 4.07 5.67 1.96
C LEU A 140 2.70 6.35 1.95
N GLY A 141 1.86 5.98 0.99
CA GLY A 141 0.51 6.47 0.82
C GLY A 141 -0.43 6.08 1.95
N THR A 142 -0.39 4.82 2.38
CA THR A 142 -1.21 4.31 3.50
C THR A 142 -0.78 4.95 4.82
N THR A 143 0.53 5.08 5.07
CA THR A 143 1.03 5.83 6.23
C THR A 143 0.58 7.29 6.19
N GLY A 144 0.72 7.97 5.04
CA GLY A 144 0.30 9.35 4.86
C GLY A 144 -1.20 9.54 5.07
N LEU A 145 -2.03 8.66 4.50
CA LEU A 145 -3.47 8.66 4.73
C LEU A 145 -3.81 8.44 6.21
N GLY A 146 -3.14 7.50 6.89
CA GLY A 146 -3.33 7.25 8.31
C GLY A 146 -3.05 8.49 9.16
N LEU A 147 -1.95 9.20 8.89
CA LEU A 147 -1.62 10.45 9.57
C LEU A 147 -2.65 11.54 9.30
N LEU A 148 -3.12 11.67 8.05
CA LEU A 148 -4.19 12.62 7.70
C LEU A 148 -5.50 12.28 8.41
N THR A 149 -5.89 11.00 8.45
CA THR A 149 -7.09 10.55 9.15
C THR A 149 -7.01 10.83 10.64
N LEU A 150 -5.88 10.55 11.28
CA LEU A 150 -5.67 10.87 12.70
C LEU A 150 -5.70 12.38 12.96
N GLY A 151 -5.05 13.17 12.10
CA GLY A 151 -5.05 14.64 12.19
C GLY A 151 -6.44 15.23 12.03
N LEU A 152 -7.19 14.79 11.02
CA LEU A 152 -8.58 15.22 10.80
C LEU A 152 -9.50 14.77 11.94
N GLY A 153 -9.29 13.57 12.48
CA GLY A 153 -10.02 13.08 13.63
C GLY A 153 -9.76 13.91 14.89
N ARG A 154 -8.51 14.35 15.10
CA ARG A 154 -8.14 15.25 16.19
C ARG A 154 -8.84 16.61 16.09
N LEU A 155 -9.09 17.09 14.87
CA LEU A 155 -9.78 18.35 14.57
C LEU A 155 -11.31 18.21 14.56
N GLY A 156 -11.85 16.99 14.68
CA GLY A 156 -13.29 16.71 14.60
C GLY A 156 -13.86 16.82 13.18
N TRP A 157 -13.02 16.81 12.14
CA TRP A 157 -13.42 16.98 10.74
C TRP A 157 -13.56 15.65 9.99
N LEU A 158 -14.19 14.67 10.63
CA LEU A 158 -14.39 13.32 10.08
C LEU A 158 -15.73 13.18 9.34
N ASP A 159 -16.16 14.21 8.60
CA ASP A 159 -17.40 14.13 7.84
C ASP A 159 -17.25 13.19 6.63
N PRO A 160 -18.23 12.31 6.34
CA PRO A 160 -18.10 11.28 5.31
C PRO A 160 -17.89 11.84 3.89
N TRP A 161 -18.51 12.97 3.57
CA TRP A 161 -18.49 13.55 2.22
C TRP A 161 -17.16 14.25 1.88
N PRO A 162 -16.61 15.15 2.73
CA PRO A 162 -15.29 15.74 2.51
C PRO A 162 -14.19 14.69 2.35
N ILE A 163 -14.23 13.62 3.14
CA ILE A 163 -13.24 12.53 3.05
C ILE A 163 -13.33 11.83 1.70
N ARG A 164 -14.53 11.48 1.23
CA ARG A 164 -14.72 10.82 -0.08
C ARG A 164 -14.22 11.69 -1.23
N ILE A 165 -14.52 12.99 -1.19
CA ILE A 165 -14.04 13.95 -2.19
C ILE A 165 -12.51 14.05 -2.14
N GLY A 166 -11.93 14.20 -0.94
CA GLY A 166 -10.48 14.27 -0.75
C GLY A 166 -9.75 13.03 -1.27
N LEU A 167 -10.28 11.83 -0.99
CA LEU A 167 -9.75 10.57 -1.52
C LEU A 167 -9.85 10.52 -3.06
N GLY A 168 -10.98 10.91 -3.64
CA GLY A 168 -11.13 10.99 -5.10
C GLY A 168 -10.13 11.93 -5.76
N VAL A 169 -9.93 13.11 -5.18
CA VAL A 169 -8.96 14.09 -5.67
C VAL A 169 -7.53 13.55 -5.57
N LEU A 170 -7.15 12.95 -4.44
CA LEU A 170 -5.82 12.35 -4.25
C LEU A 170 -5.56 11.21 -5.24
N ALA A 171 -6.56 10.34 -5.46
CA ALA A 171 -6.47 9.26 -6.42
C ALA A 171 -6.26 9.81 -7.84
N LEU A 172 -7.00 10.84 -8.24
CA LEU A 172 -6.91 11.43 -9.58
C LEU A 172 -5.59 12.17 -9.80
N ILE A 173 -5.19 13.07 -8.89
CA ILE A 173 -3.99 13.90 -9.06
C ILE A 173 -2.72 13.04 -9.00
N GLY A 174 -2.64 12.11 -8.04
CA GLY A 174 -1.47 11.28 -7.87
C GLY A 174 -1.24 10.33 -9.06
N ASN A 175 -2.30 9.65 -9.51
CA ASN A 175 -2.21 8.66 -10.58
C ASN A 175 -2.26 9.28 -11.99
N GLY A 176 -2.96 10.40 -12.17
CA GLY A 176 -3.13 11.05 -13.48
C GLY A 176 -1.80 11.41 -14.15
N GLY A 177 -0.81 11.85 -13.37
CA GLY A 177 0.53 12.16 -13.89
C GLY A 177 1.28 10.94 -14.48
N GLU A 178 1.04 9.73 -13.97
CA GLU A 178 1.66 8.50 -14.49
C GLU A 178 0.97 8.02 -15.76
N ILE A 179 -0.36 8.06 -15.78
CA ILE A 179 -1.16 7.66 -16.94
C ILE A 179 -0.81 8.56 -18.14
N TRP A 180 -0.63 9.87 -17.89
CA TRP A 180 -0.18 10.81 -18.91
C TRP A 180 1.25 10.61 -19.38
N ALA A 181 2.17 10.22 -18.48
CA ALA A 181 3.55 9.90 -18.85
C ALA A 181 3.62 8.61 -19.69
N ALA A 182 2.91 7.56 -19.27
CA ALA A 182 2.83 6.29 -19.99
C ALA A 182 2.22 6.46 -21.39
N ARG A 183 1.17 7.27 -21.53
CA ARG A 183 0.55 7.58 -22.83
C ARG A 183 1.51 8.32 -23.77
N ARG A 184 2.30 9.28 -23.28
CA ARG A 184 3.32 9.96 -24.09
C ARG A 184 4.43 9.03 -24.57
N SER A 185 4.87 8.10 -23.72
CA SER A 185 5.87 7.08 -24.07
C SER A 185 5.34 6.00 -25.04
N ALA A 186 4.02 5.82 -25.12
CA ALA A 186 3.38 4.95 -26.11
C ALA A 186 3.20 5.68 -27.46
N ALA A 187 2.80 6.96 -27.43
CA ALA A 187 2.63 7.77 -28.64
C ALA A 187 3.95 8.03 -29.40
N GLY A 188 5.08 8.14 -28.68
CA GLY A 188 6.41 8.26 -29.28
C GLY A 188 7.00 6.96 -29.85
N ARG A 189 6.27 5.84 -29.78
CA ARG A 189 6.70 4.51 -30.27
C ARG A 189 5.95 4.03 -31.51
N LEU A 190 5.26 4.93 -32.21
CA LEU A 190 4.73 4.62 -33.53
C LEU A 190 5.92 4.48 -34.51
N PRO A 191 6.05 3.34 -35.23
CA PRO A 191 7.06 3.20 -36.26
C PRO A 191 6.81 4.26 -37.34
N SER A 192 7.85 5.02 -37.69
CA SER A 192 7.84 5.92 -38.83
C SER A 192 7.44 5.11 -40.07
N PRO A 193 6.31 5.41 -40.76
CA PRO A 193 5.89 4.63 -41.92
C PRO A 193 6.72 4.92 -43.18
N LEU A 194 7.94 5.46 -43.07
CA LEU A 194 8.75 5.86 -44.21
C LEU A 194 10.23 5.56 -43.96
N GLY A 195 10.69 4.54 -44.67
CA GLY A 195 12.01 3.91 -44.65
C GLY A 195 11.73 2.44 -44.91
N GLU A 196 11.70 1.94 -46.14
CA GLU A 196 12.66 2.07 -47.25
C GLU A 196 11.84 2.08 -48.56
N GLY A 197 12.14 2.92 -49.56
CA GLY A 197 13.18 2.69 -50.57
C GLY A 197 12.51 2.68 -51.94
#